data_AF-A0A535L5D4-F1
#
_entry.id   AF-A0A535L5D4-F1
#
_cell.length_a   1.000
_cell.length_b   1.000
_cell.length_c   1.000
_cell.angle_alpha   90.00
_cell.angle_beta   90.00
_cell.angle_gamma   90.00
#
_symmetry.space_group_name_H-M   'P 1'
#
loop_
_entity.id
_entity.type
_entity.pdbx_description
1 polymer ?
#
loop_
_entity_poly.entity_id
_entity_poly.type
_entity_poly.pdbx_seq_one_letter_code
_entity_poly.pdbx_strand_id
1 'polypeptide(L)'
;MTQQAGLELLAGVRILAFTQFLLGPAACQYLSDMGADVIKVEPPGRGAWERNWAGAETYMNGVSAFFMLANRNLRSITLNLKSERGAEAARRLAARSDVVIENYRPGVLERLGLGYGRIREVNPGIIYASGSGYGSDGPYSHLPGQDLLLQAMSGLGANTGTESAGPTVAAAAIVDQHSASLLAMGILGALVHRERTGEGQRVEVVMVEAALDLQTEPVVYHLNGAHLRRPRTPIA
;
A
#
# COMPACT_ATOMS: atom_id res chain seq x y z
N MET A 1 -19.81 14.60 -26.33
CA MET A 1 -18.71 14.02 -25.54
C MET A 1 -19.08 12.59 -25.25
N THR A 2 -18.50 11.66 -25.98
CA THR A 2 -18.71 10.22 -25.76
C THR A 2 -18.12 9.89 -24.39
N GLN A 3 -18.95 9.44 -23.44
CA GLN A 3 -18.44 8.84 -22.21
C GLN A 3 -17.58 7.65 -22.65
N GLN A 4 -16.26 7.79 -22.53
CA GLN A 4 -15.37 6.66 -22.67
C GLN A 4 -15.73 5.75 -21.49
N ALA A 5 -16.27 4.56 -21.78
CA ALA A 5 -16.55 3.58 -20.74
C ALA A 5 -15.26 3.40 -19.93
N GLY A 6 -15.38 3.45 -18.60
CA GLY A 6 -14.23 3.23 -17.72
C GLY A 6 -13.57 1.89 -18.04
N LEU A 7 -12.32 1.72 -17.62
CA LEU A 7 -11.67 0.41 -17.71
C LEU A 7 -12.44 -0.54 -16.78
N GLU A 8 -13.32 -1.37 -17.33
CA GLU A 8 -14.14 -2.35 -16.58
C GLU A 8 -13.37 -3.66 -16.29
N LEU A 9 -12.04 -3.58 -16.16
CA LEU A 9 -11.15 -4.74 -16.02
C LEU A 9 -11.40 -5.53 -14.73
N LEU A 10 -11.82 -4.83 -13.67
CA LEU A 10 -12.16 -5.39 -12.37
C LEU A 10 -13.64 -5.17 -12.01
N ALA A 11 -14.50 -4.99 -13.03
CA ALA A 11 -15.93 -4.87 -12.81
C ALA A 11 -16.45 -6.11 -12.06
N GLY A 12 -17.17 -5.88 -10.96
CA GLY A 12 -17.68 -6.93 -10.07
C GLY A 12 -16.73 -7.31 -8.93
N VAL A 13 -15.48 -6.88 -8.94
CA VAL A 13 -14.54 -7.12 -7.82
C VAL A 13 -14.82 -6.12 -6.69
N ARG A 14 -15.10 -6.63 -5.49
CA ARG A 14 -15.27 -5.81 -4.28
C ARG A 14 -14.03 -5.85 -3.40
N ILE A 15 -13.58 -4.67 -2.98
CA ILE A 15 -12.42 -4.49 -2.11
C ILE A 15 -12.83 -3.78 -0.81
N LEU A 16 -12.47 -4.35 0.33
CA LEU A 16 -12.56 -3.67 1.63
C LEU A 16 -11.17 -3.20 2.06
N ALA A 17 -10.99 -1.89 2.18
CA ALA A 17 -9.69 -1.26 2.39
C ALA A 17 -9.57 -0.66 3.79
N PHE A 18 -8.63 -1.19 4.57
CA PHE A 18 -8.20 -0.68 5.87
C PHE A 18 -6.86 0.03 5.73
N THR A 19 -6.85 1.11 4.95
CA THR A 19 -5.62 1.75 4.49
C THR A 19 -5.48 3.20 4.94
N GLN A 20 -4.23 3.62 5.14
CA GLN A 20 -3.83 4.96 5.58
C GLN A 20 -2.55 5.42 4.88
N PHE A 21 -2.27 6.71 4.91
CA PHE A 21 -1.11 7.33 4.24
C PHE A 21 -1.13 7.12 2.71
N LEU A 22 -0.05 6.60 2.11
CA LEU A 22 0.11 6.56 0.65
C LEU A 22 0.06 5.16 0.05
N LEU A 23 0.91 4.21 0.47
CA LEU A 23 1.01 2.87 -0.12
C LEU A 23 -0.36 2.19 -0.29
N GLY A 24 -1.09 2.04 0.81
CA GLY A 24 -2.37 1.34 0.81
C GLY A 24 -3.44 2.07 -0.02
N PRO A 25 -3.67 3.38 0.21
CA PRO A 25 -4.63 4.14 -0.60
C PRO A 25 -4.28 4.18 -2.09
N ALA A 26 -3.00 4.31 -2.45
CA ALA A 26 -2.57 4.31 -3.85
C ALA A 26 -2.88 2.97 -4.55
N ALA A 27 -2.60 1.84 -3.90
CA ALA A 27 -2.95 0.52 -4.44
C ALA A 27 -4.46 0.38 -4.64
N CYS A 28 -5.25 0.85 -3.66
CA CYS A 28 -6.71 0.88 -3.75
C CYS A 28 -7.19 1.75 -4.92
N GLN A 29 -6.58 2.92 -5.11
CA GLN A 29 -6.90 3.82 -6.21
C GLN A 29 -6.59 3.19 -7.56
N TYR A 30 -5.43 2.54 -7.72
CA TYR A 30 -5.07 1.87 -8.97
C TYR A 30 -6.09 0.78 -9.34
N LEU A 31 -6.50 -0.03 -8.37
CA LEU A 31 -7.53 -1.08 -8.57
C LEU A 31 -8.91 -0.48 -8.86
N SER A 32 -9.27 0.62 -8.19
CA SER A 32 -10.53 1.33 -8.45
C SER A 32 -10.57 2.00 -9.82
N ASP A 33 -9.44 2.56 -10.28
CA ASP A 33 -9.27 3.11 -11.62
C ASP A 33 -9.43 2.03 -12.72
N MET A 34 -9.22 0.75 -12.37
CA MET A 34 -9.47 -0.42 -13.21
C MET A 34 -10.87 -1.03 -13.01
N GLY A 35 -11.78 -0.36 -12.29
CA GLY A 35 -13.20 -0.73 -12.19
C GLY A 35 -13.61 -1.48 -10.93
N ALA A 36 -12.72 -1.70 -9.96
CA ALA A 36 -13.07 -2.35 -8.70
C ALA A 36 -13.95 -1.46 -7.79
N ASP A 37 -14.92 -2.06 -7.10
CA ASP A 37 -15.72 -1.42 -6.05
C ASP A 37 -14.95 -1.40 -4.74
N VAL A 38 -14.29 -0.28 -4.44
CA VAL A 38 -13.45 -0.14 -3.25
C VAL A 38 -14.17 0.63 -2.15
N ILE A 39 -14.28 -0.01 -0.98
CA ILE A 39 -14.85 0.56 0.25
C ILE A 39 -13.73 0.78 1.26
N LYS A 40 -13.34 2.03 1.48
CA LYS A 40 -12.42 2.43 2.55
C LYS A 40 -13.14 2.45 3.89
N VAL A 41 -12.56 1.77 4.88
CA VAL A 41 -13.02 1.80 6.27
C VAL A 41 -12.18 2.80 7.06
N GLU A 42 -12.85 3.77 7.66
CA GLU A 42 -12.20 4.86 8.38
C GLU A 42 -12.66 4.94 9.85
N PRO A 43 -11.82 5.46 10.76
CA PRO A 43 -12.26 5.71 12.12
C PRO A 43 -13.29 6.86 12.15
N PRO A 44 -14.28 6.83 13.05
CA PRO A 44 -15.27 7.89 13.16
C PRO A 44 -14.65 9.22 13.62
N GLY A 45 -15.30 10.33 13.25
CA GLY A 45 -14.86 11.68 13.59
C GLY A 45 -13.81 12.19 12.62
N ARG A 46 -12.53 11.94 12.89
CA ARG A 46 -11.42 12.50 12.11
C ARG A 46 -11.16 11.79 10.78
N GLY A 47 -11.65 10.56 10.61
CA GLY A 47 -11.32 9.72 9.46
C GLY A 47 -9.85 9.31 9.43
N ALA A 48 -9.37 8.84 8.27
CA ALA A 48 -7.98 8.43 8.08
C ALA A 48 -7.00 9.59 8.31
N TRP A 49 -5.75 9.27 8.67
CA TRP A 49 -4.75 10.25 9.06
C TRP A 49 -4.53 11.33 7.99
N GLU A 50 -4.39 10.90 6.74
CA GLU A 50 -4.16 11.74 5.57
C GLU A 50 -5.27 12.77 5.33
N ARG A 51 -6.47 12.62 5.91
CA ARG A 51 -7.53 13.66 5.81
C ARG A 51 -7.18 14.94 6.54
N ASN A 52 -6.35 14.84 7.59
CA ASN A 52 -6.04 15.94 8.51
C ASN A 52 -4.56 16.36 8.44
N TRP A 53 -3.83 15.86 7.45
CA TRP A 53 -2.43 16.19 7.23
C TRP A 53 -2.19 16.35 5.73
N ALA A 54 -1.51 17.43 5.34
CA ALA A 54 -1.11 17.70 3.97
C ALA A 54 0.32 18.25 3.93
N GLY A 55 1.09 17.81 2.94
CA GLY A 55 2.37 18.44 2.60
C GLY A 55 2.18 19.90 2.21
N ALA A 56 3.16 20.75 2.56
CA ALA A 56 3.16 22.19 2.29
C ALA A 56 1.86 22.91 2.71
N GLU A 57 1.20 22.41 3.76
CA GLU A 57 -0.09 22.93 4.25
C GLU A 57 -1.16 23.09 3.16
N THR A 58 -1.13 22.23 2.13
CA THR A 58 -1.98 22.38 0.95
C THR A 58 -3.33 21.68 1.15
N TYR A 59 -4.39 22.48 1.28
CA TYR A 59 -5.77 22.02 1.38
C TYR A 59 -6.62 22.61 0.26
N MET A 60 -7.48 21.79 -0.37
CA MET A 60 -8.49 22.26 -1.32
C MET A 60 -9.87 22.12 -0.69
N ASN A 61 -10.59 23.22 -0.52
CA ASN A 61 -11.93 23.24 0.10
C ASN A 61 -11.97 22.55 1.47
N GLY A 62 -10.91 22.72 2.29
CA GLY A 62 -10.79 22.09 3.61
C GLY A 62 -10.41 20.60 3.58
N VAL A 63 -10.15 20.02 2.40
CA VAL A 63 -9.70 18.64 2.23
C VAL A 63 -8.21 18.61 1.95
N SER A 64 -7.48 17.73 2.66
CA SER A 64 -6.04 17.53 2.43
C SER A 64 -5.74 17.12 0.99
N ALA A 65 -4.81 17.83 0.33
CA ALA A 65 -4.27 17.44 -0.97
C ALA A 65 -3.61 16.05 -0.94
N PHE A 66 -3.03 15.67 0.21
CA PHE A 66 -2.44 14.36 0.41
C PHE A 66 -3.48 13.23 0.50
N PHE A 67 -4.68 13.50 1.02
CA PHE A 67 -5.79 12.56 0.91
C PHE A 67 -6.27 12.43 -0.54
N MET A 68 -6.42 13.55 -1.24
CA MET A 68 -7.01 13.58 -2.59
C MET A 68 -6.17 12.86 -3.65
N LEU A 69 -4.84 12.79 -3.50
CA LEU A 69 -3.97 12.17 -4.52
C LEU A 69 -4.11 10.64 -4.64
N ALA A 70 -4.61 9.96 -3.60
CA ALA A 70 -4.65 8.48 -3.54
C ALA A 70 -5.99 7.89 -3.06
N ASN A 71 -7.09 8.64 -3.14
CA ASN A 71 -8.42 8.15 -2.71
C ASN A 71 -9.55 8.47 -3.70
N ARG A 72 -9.25 8.83 -4.96
CA ARG A 72 -10.31 9.02 -5.97
C ARG A 72 -10.96 7.68 -6.31
N ASN A 73 -12.23 7.70 -6.73
CA ASN A 73 -13.06 6.53 -7.07
C ASN A 73 -13.42 5.60 -5.89
N LEU A 74 -12.82 5.77 -4.71
CA LEU A 74 -13.17 5.00 -3.51
C LEU A 74 -14.47 5.52 -2.88
N ARG A 75 -15.26 4.59 -2.33
CA ARG A 75 -16.34 4.88 -1.37
C ARG A 75 -15.77 4.80 0.04
N SER A 76 -16.31 5.57 0.98
CA SER A 76 -15.85 5.56 2.37
C SER A 76 -16.99 5.30 3.33
N ILE A 77 -16.72 4.52 4.38
CA ILE A 77 -17.58 4.33 5.54
C ILE A 77 -16.77 4.52 6.82
N THR A 78 -17.43 4.95 7.89
CA THR A 78 -16.80 5.03 9.20
C THR A 78 -17.22 3.86 10.09
N LEU A 79 -16.25 3.17 10.68
CA LEU A 79 -16.47 2.09 11.64
C LEU A 79 -15.53 2.22 12.83
N ASN A 80 -16.08 2.16 14.04
CA ASN A 80 -15.26 2.02 15.23
C ASN A 80 -14.86 0.56 15.43
N LEU A 81 -13.71 0.16 14.90
CA LEU A 81 -13.20 -1.21 15.00
C LEU A 81 -12.87 -1.66 16.43
N LYS A 82 -12.78 -0.72 17.40
CA LYS A 82 -12.61 -1.05 18.82
C LYS A 82 -13.92 -1.40 19.52
N SER A 83 -15.05 -1.11 18.89
CA SER A 83 -16.38 -1.51 19.39
C SER A 83 -16.76 -2.87 18.82
N GLU A 84 -17.44 -3.70 19.62
CA GLU A 84 -17.92 -5.01 19.19
C GLU A 84 -18.79 -4.92 17.93
N ARG A 85 -19.73 -3.97 17.90
CA ARG A 85 -20.61 -3.73 16.74
C ARG A 85 -19.84 -3.28 15.49
N GLY A 86 -18.83 -2.42 15.64
CA GLY A 86 -18.02 -1.95 14.52
C GLY A 86 -17.10 -3.04 13.96
N ALA A 87 -16.48 -3.84 14.83
CA ALA A 87 -15.69 -4.99 14.42
C ALA A 87 -16.57 -6.05 13.72
N GLU A 88 -17.78 -6.30 14.22
CA GLU A 88 -18.73 -7.22 13.59
C GLU A 88 -19.20 -6.73 12.22
N ALA A 89 -19.52 -5.44 12.08
CA ALA A 89 -19.85 -4.86 10.79
C ALA A 89 -18.68 -5.01 9.79
N ALA A 90 -17.45 -4.77 10.23
CA ALA A 90 -16.25 -4.93 9.41
C ALA A 90 -16.05 -6.39 8.97
N ARG A 91 -16.22 -7.37 9.87
CA ARG A 91 -16.14 -8.80 9.53
C ARG A 91 -17.17 -9.21 8.49
N ARG A 92 -18.42 -8.73 8.63
CA ARG A 92 -19.50 -9.00 7.67
C ARG A 92 -19.23 -8.41 6.29
N LEU A 93 -18.56 -7.26 6.23
CA LEU A 93 -18.13 -6.66 4.97
C LEU A 93 -16.96 -7.44 4.36
N ALA A 94 -15.97 -7.83 5.17
CA ALA A 94 -14.81 -8.61 4.73
C ALA A 94 -15.25 -9.97 4.14
N ALA A 95 -16.20 -10.64 4.79
CA ALA A 95 -16.77 -11.91 4.33
C ALA A 95 -17.50 -11.82 2.96
N ARG A 96 -17.87 -10.60 2.52
CA ARG A 96 -18.56 -10.33 1.25
C ARG A 96 -17.68 -9.65 0.22
N SER A 97 -16.39 -9.53 0.50
CA SER A 97 -15.42 -8.87 -0.38
C SER A 97 -14.55 -9.92 -1.04
N ASP A 98 -14.08 -9.63 -2.26
CA ASP A 98 -13.11 -10.43 -2.98
C ASP A 98 -11.70 -10.23 -2.45
N VAL A 99 -11.42 -8.98 -2.05
CA VAL A 99 -10.13 -8.54 -1.57
C VAL A 99 -10.29 -7.76 -0.26
N VAL A 100 -9.42 -8.03 0.69
CA VAL A 100 -9.19 -7.15 1.86
C VAL A 100 -7.78 -6.59 1.74
N ILE A 101 -7.64 -5.27 1.84
CA ILE A 101 -6.34 -4.58 1.78
C ILE A 101 -6.09 -3.88 3.09
N GLU A 102 -4.91 -4.03 3.67
CA GLU A 102 -4.50 -3.30 4.88
C GLU A 102 -3.02 -2.87 4.83
N ASN A 103 -2.71 -1.75 5.50
CA ASN A 103 -1.33 -1.31 5.71
C ASN A 103 -1.12 -0.78 7.14
N TYR A 104 -1.74 -1.46 8.11
CA TYR A 104 -1.43 -1.26 9.51
C TYR A 104 -0.12 -1.96 9.87
N ARG A 105 0.36 -1.73 11.10
CA ARG A 105 1.46 -2.52 11.62
C ARG A 105 1.03 -4.00 11.70
N PRO A 106 1.94 -4.95 11.42
CA PRO A 106 1.64 -6.37 11.54
C PRO A 106 0.97 -6.72 12.88
N GLY A 107 -0.09 -7.53 12.83
CA GLY A 107 -0.83 -7.97 14.03
C GLY A 107 -1.90 -6.99 14.53
N VAL A 108 -2.05 -5.80 13.94
CA VAL A 108 -3.11 -4.85 14.35
C VAL A 108 -4.49 -5.38 13.97
N LEU A 109 -4.72 -5.79 12.72
CA LEU A 109 -6.03 -6.33 12.33
C LEU A 109 -6.30 -7.72 12.90
N GLU A 110 -5.27 -8.54 13.10
CA GLU A 110 -5.39 -9.81 13.81
C GLU A 110 -6.02 -9.61 15.20
N ARG A 111 -5.51 -8.64 15.97
CA ARG A 111 -6.06 -8.30 17.30
C ARG A 111 -7.47 -7.74 17.26
N LEU A 112 -7.90 -7.20 16.13
CA LEU A 112 -9.27 -6.71 15.90
C LEU A 112 -10.20 -7.79 15.34
N GLY A 113 -9.72 -9.03 15.18
CA GLY A 113 -10.49 -10.14 14.61
C GLY A 113 -10.73 -10.03 13.11
N LEU A 114 -9.88 -9.28 12.41
CA LEU A 114 -9.92 -9.02 10.96
C LEU A 114 -8.67 -9.54 10.26
N GLY A 115 -7.85 -10.36 10.91
CA GLY A 115 -6.67 -10.98 10.29
C GLY A 115 -7.04 -12.05 9.27
N TYR A 116 -6.07 -12.40 8.41
CA TYR A 116 -6.27 -13.33 7.29
C TYR A 116 -6.93 -14.64 7.68
N GLY A 117 -6.45 -15.31 8.74
CA GLY A 117 -6.99 -16.61 9.17
C GLY A 117 -8.49 -16.56 9.47
N ARG A 118 -8.95 -15.52 10.18
CA ARG A 118 -10.36 -15.35 10.54
C ARG A 118 -11.25 -15.05 9.35
N ILE A 119 -10.77 -14.27 8.39
CA ILE A 119 -11.57 -13.96 7.20
C ILE A 119 -11.62 -15.19 6.28
N ARG A 120 -10.51 -15.93 6.16
CA ARG A 120 -10.45 -17.17 5.35
C ARG A 120 -11.39 -18.26 5.88
N GLU A 121 -11.58 -18.36 7.19
CA GLU A 121 -12.54 -19.29 7.82
C GLU A 121 -13.97 -19.11 7.27
N VAL A 122 -14.37 -17.88 6.93
CA VAL A 122 -15.73 -17.56 6.44
C VAL A 122 -15.78 -17.28 4.93
N ASN A 123 -14.64 -17.00 4.32
CA ASN A 123 -14.48 -16.79 2.88
C ASN A 123 -13.16 -17.42 2.39
N PRO A 124 -13.16 -18.71 2.01
CA PRO A 124 -11.94 -19.41 1.55
C PRO A 124 -11.33 -18.84 0.26
N GLY A 125 -12.12 -18.11 -0.53
CA GLY A 125 -11.70 -17.44 -1.77
C GLY A 125 -11.16 -16.02 -1.56
N ILE A 126 -10.97 -15.58 -0.32
CA ILE A 126 -10.50 -14.23 -0.03
C ILE A 126 -9.05 -14.01 -0.49
N ILE A 127 -8.79 -12.87 -1.11
CA ILE A 127 -7.44 -12.34 -1.29
C ILE A 127 -7.18 -11.36 -0.14
N TYR A 128 -6.22 -11.68 0.72
CA TYR A 128 -5.84 -10.81 1.83
C TYR A 128 -4.49 -10.17 1.54
N ALA A 129 -4.50 -8.87 1.29
CA ALA A 129 -3.33 -8.13 0.86
C ALA A 129 -2.85 -7.18 1.97
N SER A 130 -1.58 -7.28 2.34
CA SER A 130 -0.95 -6.45 3.37
C SER A 130 0.28 -5.72 2.84
N GLY A 131 0.44 -4.45 3.20
CA GLY A 131 1.64 -3.67 2.89
C GLY A 131 2.28 -3.11 4.17
N SER A 132 3.57 -3.37 4.39
CA SER A 132 4.27 -2.85 5.58
C SER A 132 5.74 -2.52 5.31
N GLY A 133 6.36 -1.75 6.21
CA GLY A 133 7.74 -1.28 6.06
C GLY A 133 8.77 -2.40 5.93
N TYR A 134 8.68 -3.37 6.84
CA TYR A 134 9.69 -4.41 7.04
C TYR A 134 9.11 -5.83 7.05
N GLY A 135 7.85 -6.00 6.62
CA GLY A 135 7.16 -7.28 6.61
C GLY A 135 6.57 -7.68 7.96
N SER A 136 5.85 -8.80 7.94
CA SER A 136 5.19 -9.36 9.12
C SER A 136 6.09 -10.24 9.99
N ASP A 137 7.35 -10.45 9.58
CA ASP A 137 8.35 -11.24 10.29
C ASP A 137 9.71 -10.52 10.41
N GLY A 138 10.69 -11.23 10.95
CA GLY A 138 12.04 -10.71 11.12
C GLY A 138 12.19 -9.65 12.24
N PRO A 139 13.43 -9.20 12.49
CA PRO A 139 13.76 -8.35 13.63
C PRO A 139 13.19 -6.93 13.51
N TYR A 140 12.82 -6.48 12.31
CA TYR A 140 12.37 -5.10 12.04
C TYR A 140 10.86 -4.97 11.86
N SER A 141 10.09 -6.06 11.92
CA SER A 141 8.62 -6.07 11.81
C SER A 141 7.89 -5.07 12.73
N HIS A 142 8.49 -4.70 13.86
CA HIS A 142 7.93 -3.77 14.83
C HIS A 142 8.25 -2.29 14.56
N LEU A 143 9.17 -2.00 13.64
CA LEU A 143 9.62 -0.64 13.31
C LEU A 143 8.61 0.10 12.42
N PRO A 144 8.55 1.45 12.48
CA PRO A 144 7.71 2.23 11.58
C PRO A 144 8.29 2.23 10.16
N GLY A 145 7.47 1.84 9.18
CA GLY A 145 7.77 1.97 7.75
C GLY A 145 7.32 3.31 7.21
N GLN A 146 8.25 4.20 6.89
CA GLN A 146 7.98 5.44 6.16
C GLN A 146 8.93 5.51 4.97
N ASP A 147 8.44 6.01 3.84
CA ASP A 147 9.19 6.08 2.58
C ASP A 147 10.61 6.64 2.76
N LEU A 148 10.74 7.81 3.40
CA LEU A 148 12.02 8.46 3.63
C LEU A 148 13.00 7.60 4.46
N LEU A 149 12.50 6.92 5.49
CA LEU A 149 13.32 6.04 6.33
C LEU A 149 13.82 4.84 5.53
N LEU A 150 13.00 4.33 4.61
CA LEU A 150 13.35 3.18 3.79
C LEU A 150 14.26 3.56 2.62
N GLN A 151 14.12 4.76 2.05
CA GLN A 151 15.10 5.30 1.11
C GLN A 151 16.49 5.43 1.76
N ALA A 152 16.54 5.87 3.03
CA ALA A 152 17.79 5.96 3.77
C ALA A 152 18.37 4.56 4.10
N MET A 153 17.54 3.67 4.65
CA MET A 153 17.98 2.36 5.12
C MET A 153 18.38 1.40 3.99
N SER A 154 17.69 1.44 2.85
CA SER A 154 17.99 0.60 1.68
C SER A 154 19.23 1.06 0.90
N GLY A 155 19.83 2.20 1.25
CA GLY A 155 20.96 2.77 0.51
C GLY A 155 20.56 3.54 -0.76
N LEU A 156 19.26 3.72 -1.03
CA LEU A 156 18.78 4.46 -2.21
C LEU A 156 19.32 5.88 -2.27
N GLY A 157 19.34 6.56 -1.13
CA GLY A 157 19.94 7.88 -1.02
C GLY A 157 21.46 7.86 -1.29
N ALA A 158 22.16 6.79 -0.90
CA ALA A 158 23.60 6.65 -1.13
C ALA A 158 23.94 6.46 -2.62
N ASN A 159 23.01 5.94 -3.42
CA ASN A 159 23.14 5.79 -4.87
C ASN A 159 22.72 7.04 -5.66
N THR A 160 22.15 8.05 -5.00
CA THR A 160 21.58 9.24 -5.68
C THR A 160 22.26 10.53 -5.23
N GLY A 161 22.55 11.43 -6.18
CA GLY A 161 23.20 12.73 -5.98
C GLY A 161 24.71 12.72 -6.26
N THR A 162 25.38 13.85 -6.01
CA THR A 162 26.83 13.99 -6.24
C THR A 162 27.65 13.56 -5.02
N GLU A 163 28.95 13.34 -5.22
CA GLU A 163 29.92 13.13 -4.13
C GLU A 163 29.86 14.25 -3.08
N SER A 164 29.81 15.51 -3.52
CA SER A 164 29.80 16.68 -2.63
C SER A 164 28.49 16.89 -1.85
N ALA A 165 27.36 16.42 -2.37
CA ALA A 165 26.07 16.58 -1.72
C ALA A 165 25.80 15.54 -0.62
N GLY A 166 26.54 14.42 -0.62
CA GLY A 166 26.23 13.27 0.22
C GLY A 166 24.89 12.59 -0.14
N PRO A 167 24.47 11.54 0.61
CA PRO A 167 23.26 10.78 0.30
C PRO A 167 22.03 11.67 0.08
N THR A 168 21.41 11.56 -1.11
CA THR A 168 20.29 12.42 -1.53
C THR A 168 19.09 11.55 -1.83
N VAL A 169 18.01 11.70 -1.07
CA VAL A 169 16.76 10.96 -1.29
C VAL A 169 16.00 11.50 -2.50
N ALA A 170 15.17 10.66 -3.11
CA ALA A 170 14.21 11.12 -4.11
C ALA A 170 13.17 12.04 -3.46
N ALA A 171 12.81 13.12 -4.16
CA ALA A 171 11.81 14.08 -3.68
C ALA A 171 10.38 13.53 -3.70
N ALA A 172 10.14 12.46 -4.46
CA ALA A 172 8.87 11.74 -4.48
C ALA A 172 8.89 10.56 -3.49
N ALA A 173 7.70 10.12 -3.09
CA ALA A 173 7.51 8.93 -2.26
C ALA A 173 7.60 7.65 -3.12
N ILE A 174 8.78 7.43 -3.69
CA ILE A 174 9.02 6.40 -4.72
C ILE A 174 8.86 4.97 -4.16
N VAL A 175 9.20 4.75 -2.89
CA VAL A 175 9.09 3.43 -2.25
C VAL A 175 7.62 3.15 -1.96
N ASP A 176 6.87 4.14 -1.45
CA ASP A 176 5.42 4.02 -1.26
C ASP A 176 4.70 3.71 -2.58
N GLN A 177 4.98 4.46 -3.65
CA GLN A 177 4.31 4.29 -4.94
C GLN A 177 4.69 2.99 -5.65
N HIS A 178 5.96 2.59 -5.59
CA HIS A 178 6.41 1.30 -6.12
C HIS A 178 5.78 0.15 -5.35
N SER A 179 5.78 0.21 -4.02
CA SER A 179 5.13 -0.78 -3.17
C SER A 179 3.62 -0.87 -3.42
N ALA A 180 2.94 0.26 -3.65
CA ALA A 180 1.53 0.28 -4.03
C ALA A 180 1.28 -0.42 -5.37
N SER A 181 2.18 -0.22 -6.33
CA SER A 181 2.11 -0.85 -7.66
C SER A 181 2.34 -2.36 -7.55
N LEU A 182 3.33 -2.79 -6.77
CA LEU A 182 3.59 -4.21 -6.48
C LEU A 182 2.40 -4.85 -5.74
N LEU A 183 1.76 -4.14 -4.81
CA LEU A 183 0.61 -4.65 -4.06
C LEU A 183 -0.61 -4.83 -4.97
N ALA A 184 -0.90 -3.84 -5.83
CA ALA A 184 -1.94 -3.95 -6.84
C ALA A 184 -1.65 -5.09 -7.82
N MET A 185 -0.40 -5.22 -8.30
CA MET A 185 0.03 -6.31 -9.18
C MET A 185 -0.12 -7.69 -8.52
N GLY A 186 0.26 -7.82 -7.25
CA GLY A 186 0.10 -9.05 -6.48
C GLY A 186 -1.38 -9.42 -6.31
N ILE A 187 -2.25 -8.43 -6.06
CA ILE A 187 -3.71 -8.64 -6.01
C ILE A 187 -4.25 -9.10 -7.36
N LEU A 188 -3.83 -8.50 -8.47
CA LEU A 188 -4.22 -8.95 -9.82
C LEU A 188 -3.78 -10.39 -10.07
N GLY A 189 -2.53 -10.74 -9.74
CA GLY A 189 -2.03 -12.12 -9.84
C GLY A 189 -2.83 -13.10 -8.98
N ALA A 190 -3.18 -12.68 -7.76
CA ALA A 190 -4.00 -13.47 -6.85
C ALA A 190 -5.44 -13.67 -7.35
N LEU A 191 -6.04 -12.66 -8.00
CA LEU A 191 -7.34 -12.79 -8.66
C LEU A 191 -7.27 -13.80 -9.80
N VAL A 192 -6.24 -13.72 -10.65
CA VAL A 192 -6.03 -14.70 -11.74
C VAL A 192 -5.82 -16.11 -11.20
N HIS A 193 -5.07 -16.26 -10.11
CA HIS A 193 -4.91 -17.56 -9.45
C HIS A 193 -6.26 -18.09 -8.98
N ARG A 194 -7.05 -17.28 -8.28
CA ARG A 194 -8.37 -17.66 -7.77
C ARG A 194 -9.32 -18.09 -8.89
N GLU A 195 -9.32 -17.41 -10.04
CA GLU A 195 -10.13 -17.82 -11.20
C GLU A 195 -9.71 -19.17 -11.78
N ARG A 196 -8.43 -19.55 -11.62
CA ARG A 196 -7.90 -20.83 -12.15
C ARG A 196 -8.05 -21.99 -11.18
N THR A 197 -7.98 -21.72 -9.87
CA THR A 197 -7.91 -22.77 -8.83
C THR A 197 -9.13 -22.80 -7.91
N GLY A 198 -9.89 -21.71 -7.84
CA GLY A 198 -10.94 -21.49 -6.83
C GLY A 198 -10.40 -21.07 -5.46
N GLU A 199 -9.08 -20.93 -5.29
CA GLU A 199 -8.46 -20.67 -4.00
C GLU A 199 -8.04 -19.20 -3.82
N GLY A 200 -8.33 -18.63 -2.65
CA GLY A 200 -7.80 -17.33 -2.23
C GLY A 200 -6.35 -17.43 -1.75
N GLN A 201 -5.70 -16.30 -1.50
CA GLN A 201 -4.32 -16.27 -1.01
C GLN A 201 -4.00 -15.00 -0.22
N ARG A 202 -2.91 -15.06 0.54
CA ARG A 202 -2.33 -13.89 1.18
C ARG A 202 -1.28 -13.28 0.24
N VAL A 203 -1.36 -11.98 0.03
CA VAL A 203 -0.37 -11.19 -0.70
C VAL A 203 0.29 -10.25 0.29
N GLU A 204 1.61 -10.23 0.35
CA GLU A 204 2.36 -9.34 1.23
C GLU A 204 3.37 -8.55 0.41
N VAL A 205 3.39 -7.23 0.60
CA VAL A 205 4.44 -6.34 0.07
C VAL A 205 5.21 -5.74 1.22
N VAL A 206 6.53 -5.86 1.11
CA VAL A 206 7.50 -5.33 2.06
C VAL A 206 8.19 -4.13 1.42
N MET A 207 8.03 -2.95 2.00
CA MET A 207 8.54 -1.72 1.40
C MET A 207 10.08 -1.68 1.32
N VAL A 208 10.80 -2.25 2.28
CA VAL A 208 12.27 -2.32 2.17
C VAL A 208 12.72 -3.22 1.01
N GLU A 209 11.99 -4.29 0.72
CA GLU A 209 12.25 -5.15 -0.45
C GLU A 209 11.93 -4.39 -1.75
N ALA A 210 10.82 -3.64 -1.78
CA ALA A 210 10.49 -2.76 -2.89
C ALA A 210 11.57 -1.68 -3.13
N ALA A 211 12.15 -1.13 -2.05
CA ALA A 211 13.25 -0.16 -2.15
C ALA A 211 14.55 -0.79 -2.69
N LEU A 212 14.81 -2.08 -2.38
CA LEU A 212 15.92 -2.83 -2.94
C LEU A 212 15.68 -3.19 -4.41
N ASP A 213 14.44 -3.55 -4.78
CA ASP A 213 14.04 -3.86 -6.15
C ASP A 213 14.30 -2.68 -7.10
N LEU A 214 13.97 -1.45 -6.67
CA LEU A 214 14.30 -0.20 -7.39
C LEU A 214 15.80 0.00 -7.64
N GLN A 215 16.66 -0.74 -6.94
CA GLN A 215 18.12 -0.64 -6.98
C GLN A 215 18.78 -1.96 -7.39
N THR A 216 18.04 -2.87 -8.02
CA THR A 216 18.53 -4.22 -8.33
C THR A 216 19.87 -4.20 -9.05
N GLU A 217 20.02 -3.35 -10.08
CA GLU A 217 21.27 -3.23 -10.84
C GLU A 217 22.49 -2.83 -9.98
N PRO A 218 22.50 -1.67 -9.29
CA PRO A 218 23.65 -1.29 -8.46
C PRO A 218 23.90 -2.24 -7.28
N VAL A 219 22.84 -2.81 -6.68
CA VAL A 219 22.99 -3.80 -5.60
C VAL A 219 23.70 -5.05 -6.11
N VAL A 220 23.30 -5.59 -7.27
CA VAL A 220 23.92 -6.76 -7.87
C VAL A 220 25.39 -6.51 -8.20
N TYR A 221 25.74 -5.34 -8.76
CA TYR A 221 27.15 -5.01 -9.00
C TYR A 221 27.96 -4.96 -7.72
N HIS A 222 27.44 -4.31 -6.67
CA HIS A 222 28.14 -4.22 -5.40
C HIS A 222 28.37 -5.60 -4.76
N LEU A 223 27.35 -6.45 -4.75
CA LEU A 223 27.45 -7.81 -4.20
C LEU A 223 28.42 -8.72 -4.99
N ASN A 224 28.74 -8.36 -6.24
CA ASN A 224 29.71 -9.04 -7.09
C ASN A 224 31.08 -8.32 -7.14
N GLY A 225 31.38 -7.48 -6.16
CA GLY A 225 32.71 -6.88 -5.95
C GLY A 225 32.94 -5.55 -6.66
N ALA A 226 31.92 -4.96 -7.29
CA ALA A 226 32.06 -3.63 -7.86
C ALA A 226 32.11 -2.55 -6.77
N HIS A 227 32.99 -1.56 -6.96
CA HIS A 227 33.05 -0.36 -6.13
C HIS A 227 32.37 0.81 -6.83
N LEU A 228 31.07 0.96 -6.57
CA LEU A 228 30.29 2.07 -7.11
C LEU A 228 30.72 3.41 -6.49
N ARG A 229 30.91 4.43 -7.33
CA ARG A 229 31.28 5.79 -6.90
C ARG A 229 30.22 6.77 -7.34
N ARG A 230 29.92 7.74 -6.46
CA ARG A 230 29.02 8.84 -6.78
C ARG A 230 29.67 9.76 -7.82
N PRO A 231 28.89 10.33 -8.75
CA PRO A 231 29.44 11.24 -9.74
C PRO A 231 29.88 12.56 -9.09
N ARG A 232 30.92 13.19 -9.64
CA ARG A 232 31.41 14.51 -9.19
C ARG A 232 30.51 15.64 -9.68
N THR A 233 29.89 15.47 -10.84
CA THR A 233 28.96 16.41 -11.46
C THR A 233 27.57 15.80 -11.50
N PRO A 234 26.50 16.62 -11.46
CA PRO A 234 25.15 16.13 -11.67
C PRO A 234 25.00 15.42 -13.03
N ILE A 235 24.05 14.50 -13.12
CA ILE A 235 23.55 14.02 -14.43
C ILE A 235 22.80 15.21 -15.03
N ALA A 236 23.30 15.71 -16.16
CA ALA A 236 22.75 16.85 -16.87
C ALA A 236 21.46 16.50 -17.61
#